data_AF-A0A934IC64-F1
#
_entry.id   AF-A0A934IC64-F1
#
_cell.length_a   1.000
_cell.length_b   1.000
_cell.length_c   1.000
_cell.angle_alpha   90.00
_cell.angle_beta   90.00
_cell.angle_gamma   90.00
#
_symmetry.space_group_name_H-M   'P 1'
#
loop_
_entity.id
_entity.type
_entity.pdbx_description
1 polymer ?
#
loop_
_entity_poly.entity_id
_entity_poly.type
_entity_poly.pdbx_seq_one_letter_code
_entity_poly.pdbx_strand_id
1 'polypeptide(L)' 'MWSAILRDQLCVTSDEFWRCVQDGEVPARDVRVTEPPVAAIPLGVVVQLKRLVGLDDAEIAEMTKDEAVDRLNAHWGDPG' A
#
# COMPACT_ATOMS: atom_id res chain seq x y z
N MET A 1 -29.37 -18.90 -3.56
CA MET A 1 -28.84 -18.18 -2.37
C MET A 1 -27.32 -18.18 -2.38
N TRP A 2 -26.65 -19.33 -2.40
CA TRP A 2 -25.18 -19.42 -2.45
C TRP A 2 -24.52 -18.75 -3.67
N SER A 3 -25.10 -18.86 -4.88
CA SER A 3 -24.51 -18.29 -6.10
C SER A 3 -24.33 -16.77 -6.09
N ALA A 4 -25.18 -16.04 -5.35
CA ALA A 4 -25.05 -14.59 -5.21
C ALA A 4 -23.91 -14.23 -4.23
N ILE A 5 -23.78 -14.96 -3.11
CA ILE A 5 -22.70 -14.74 -2.14
C ILE A 5 -21.33 -15.02 -2.77
N LEU A 6 -21.20 -16.12 -3.52
CA LEU A 6 -19.93 -16.49 -4.17
C LEU A 6 -19.48 -15.43 -5.17
N ARG A 7 -20.42 -14.90 -5.96
CA ARG A 7 -20.12 -13.90 -6.98
C ARG A 7 -19.94 -12.48 -6.41
N ASP A 8 -20.81 -12.05 -5.51
CA ASP A 8 -20.90 -10.65 -5.10
C ASP A 8 -20.05 -10.32 -3.87
N GLN A 9 -19.71 -11.31 -3.03
CA GLN A 9 -18.94 -11.09 -1.79
C GLN A 9 -17.53 -11.68 -1.86
N LEU A 10 -17.39 -12.85 -2.48
CA LEU A 10 -16.11 -13.54 -2.57
C LEU A 10 -15.45 -13.36 -3.94
N CYS A 11 -16.18 -12.86 -4.94
CA CYS A 11 -15.72 -12.69 -6.31
C CYS A 11 -15.11 -13.96 -6.92
N VAL A 12 -15.64 -15.14 -6.57
CA VAL A 12 -15.20 -16.44 -7.10
C VAL A 12 -16.34 -17.16 -7.79
N THR A 13 -16.02 -18.02 -8.75
CA THR A 13 -16.99 -18.96 -9.31
C THR A 13 -17.32 -20.07 -8.31
N SER A 14 -18.45 -20.74 -8.51
CA SER A 14 -18.82 -21.90 -7.68
C SER A 14 -17.78 -23.03 -7.74
N ASP A 15 -17.19 -23.25 -8.91
CA ASP A 15 -16.21 -24.32 -9.11
C ASP A 15 -14.89 -24.00 -8.38
N GLU A 16 -14.41 -22.76 -8.46
CA GLU A 16 -13.24 -22.31 -7.68
C GLU A 16 -13.48 -22.41 -6.17
N PHE A 17 -14.69 -22.06 -5.71
CA PHE A 17 -15.04 -22.18 -4.30
C PHE A 17 -15.00 -23.63 -3.83
N TRP A 18 -15.63 -24.56 -4.57
CA TRP A 18 -15.68 -25.95 -4.14
C TRP A 18 -14.34 -26.68 -4.28
N ARG A 19 -13.53 -26.37 -5.29
CA ARG A 19 -12.12 -26.85 -5.38
C ARG A 19 -11.30 -26.36 -4.19
N CYS A 20 -11.47 -25.10 -3.79
CA CYS A 20 -10.80 -24.58 -2.59
C CYS A 20 -11.24 -25.28 -1.30
N VAL A 21 -12.55 -25.50 -1.13
CA VAL A 21 -13.10 -26.08 0.10
C VAL A 21 -12.82 -27.57 0.22
N GLN A 22 -12.88 -28.31 -0.89
CA GLN A 22 -12.77 -29.77 -0.88
C GLN A 22 -11.35 -30.25 -1.15
N ASP A 23 -10.63 -29.60 -2.07
CA ASP A 23 -9.33 -30.05 -2.57
C ASP A 23 -8.17 -29.19 -2.05
N GLY A 24 -8.47 -28.11 -1.31
CA GLY A 24 -7.48 -27.20 -0.74
C GLY A 24 -6.81 -26.29 -1.78
N GLU A 25 -7.36 -26.20 -2.99
CA GLU A 25 -6.79 -25.39 -4.06
C GLU A 25 -7.13 -23.91 -3.89
N VAL A 26 -6.13 -23.10 -3.57
CA VAL A 26 -6.31 -21.66 -3.33
C VAL A 26 -6.66 -20.97 -4.65
N PRO A 27 -7.81 -20.25 -4.74
CA PRO A 27 -8.18 -19.51 -5.94
C PRO A 27 -7.12 -18.47 -6.29
N ALA A 28 -6.84 -18.31 -7.58
CA ALA A 28 -5.96 -17.25 -8.06
C ALA A 28 -6.63 -15.90 -7.81
N ARG A 29 -6.35 -15.27 -6.67
CA ARG A 29 -6.70 -13.88 -6.44
C ARG A 29 -5.79 -13.05 -7.31
N ASP A 30 -6.38 -12.16 -8.11
CA ASP A 30 -5.70 -11.08 -8.80
C ASP A 30 -5.20 -10.03 -7.78
N VAL A 31 -4.44 -10.48 -6.78
CA VAL A 31 -3.55 -9.59 -6.07
C VAL A 31 -2.47 -9.27 -7.09
N ARG A 32 -2.71 -8.24 -7.90
CA ARG A 32 -1.62 -7.40 -8.38
C ARG A 32 -0.93 -6.90 -7.12
N VAL A 33 -0.04 -7.72 -6.57
CA VAL A 33 0.97 -7.28 -5.64
C VAL A 33 1.83 -6.36 -6.51
N THR A 34 1.42 -5.11 -6.62
CA THR A 34 2.36 -4.06 -6.95
C THR A 34 3.36 -4.14 -5.81
N GLU A 35 4.51 -4.75 -6.08
CA GLU A 35 5.64 -4.69 -5.17
C GLU A 35 5.75 -3.23 -4.73
N PRO A 36 5.79 -2.96 -3.41
CA PRO A 36 6.03 -1.60 -2.97
C PRO A 36 7.28 -1.10 -3.72
N PRO A 37 7.23 0.09 -4.33
CA PRO A 37 8.34 0.56 -5.13
C PRO A 37 9.61 0.45 -4.31
N VAL A 38 10.69 -0.09 -4.90
CA VAL A 38 11.98 -0.35 -4.23
C VAL A 38 12.51 0.91 -3.49
N ALA A 39 12.07 2.10 -3.93
CA ALA A 39 12.42 3.39 -3.37
C ALA A 39 11.27 4.08 -2.59
N ALA A 40 10.30 3.35 -2.05
CA ALA A 40 9.22 3.93 -1.26
C ALA A 40 9.77 4.72 -0.04
N ILE A 41 9.17 5.89 0.22
CA ILE A 41 9.50 6.70 1.39
C ILE A 41 9.00 5.94 2.65
N PRO A 42 9.86 5.70 3.66
CA PRO A 42 9.42 5.06 4.89
C PRO A 42 8.34 5.89 5.60
N LEU A 43 7.29 5.24 6.12
CA LEU A 43 6.17 5.91 6.78
C LEU A 43 6.60 6.85 7.92
N GLY A 44 7.65 6.50 8.67
CA GLY A 44 8.18 7.36 9.72
C GLY A 44 8.65 8.72 9.20
N VAL A 45 9.29 8.74 8.02
CA VAL A 45 9.75 9.97 7.36
C VAL A 45 8.54 10.80 6.89
N VAL A 46 7.54 10.16 6.27
CA VAL A 46 6.28 10.81 5.86
C VAL A 46 5.62 11.51 7.05
N VAL A 47 5.47 10.81 8.18
CA VAL A 47 4.85 11.38 9.39
C VAL A 47 5.63 12.59 9.91
N GLN A 48 6.96 12.54 9.88
CA GLN A 48 7.80 13.66 10.32
C GLN A 48 7.72 14.85 9.37
N LEU A 49 7.73 14.63 8.04
CA LEU A 49 7.56 15.69 7.06
C LEU A 49 6.22 16.41 7.22
N LYS A 50 5.12 15.67 7.42
CA LYS A 50 3.80 16.27 7.66
C LYS A 50 3.75 17.07 8.95
N ARG A 51 4.36 16.58 10.02
CA ARG A 51 4.25 17.18 11.37
C ARG A 51 5.22 18.33 11.62
N LEU A 52 6.43 18.23 11.10
CA LEU A 52 7.53 19.16 11.41
C LEU A 52 7.72 20.18 10.27
N VAL A 53 7.66 19.71 9.02
CA VAL A 53 7.87 20.56 7.84
C VAL A 53 6.54 21.11 7.29
N GLY A 54 5.42 20.44 7.58
CA GLY A 54 4.08 20.87 7.17
C GLY A 54 3.71 20.50 5.73
N LEU A 55 4.42 19.54 5.13
CA LEU A 55 4.12 19.07 3.77
C LEU A 55 2.83 18.23 3.72
N ASP A 56 2.13 18.28 2.59
CA ASP A 56 0.96 17.43 2.33
C ASP A 56 1.32 16.10 1.62
N ASP A 57 0.33 15.23 1.45
CA ASP A 57 0.55 13.91 0.86
C ASP A 57 0.89 13.98 -0.65
N ALA A 58 0.46 15.02 -1.35
CA ALA A 58 0.75 15.20 -2.77
C ALA A 58 2.20 15.64 -2.96
N GLU A 59 2.66 16.61 -2.17
CA GLU A 59 4.04 17.07 -2.16
C GLU A 59 5.00 15.92 -1.82
N ILE A 60 4.66 15.08 -0.83
CA ILE A 60 5.49 13.93 -0.44
C ILE A 60 5.50 12.84 -1.52
N ALA A 61 4.38 12.63 -2.23
CA ALA A 61 4.29 11.60 -3.27
C ALA A 61 5.15 11.91 -4.50
N GLU A 62 5.48 13.18 -4.74
CA GLU A 62 6.38 13.61 -5.82
C GLU A 62 7.86 13.47 -5.47
N MET A 63 8.19 13.20 -4.20
CA MET A 63 9.56 13.08 -3.73
C MET A 63 10.09 11.65 -3.87
N THR A 64 11.38 11.56 -4.17
CA THR A 64 12.16 10.37 -3.90
C THR A 64 12.42 10.23 -2.40
N LYS A 65 12.79 9.02 -1.97
CA LYS A 65 13.24 8.76 -0.60
C LYS A 65 14.39 9.67 -0.17
N ASP A 66 15.36 9.91 -1.04
CA ASP A 66 16.54 10.70 -0.70
C ASP A 66 16.18 12.18 -0.53
N GLU A 67 15.33 12.74 -1.42
CA GLU A 67 14.82 14.10 -1.28
C GLU A 67 13.99 14.29 0.00
N ALA A 68 13.18 13.29 0.36
CA ALA A 68 12.39 13.31 1.60
C ALA A 68 13.27 13.34 2.85
N VAL A 69 14.38 12.58 2.83
CA VAL A 69 15.37 12.56 3.93
C VAL A 69 16.14 13.87 3.99
N ASP A 70 16.61 14.39 2.86
CA ASP A 70 17.35 15.65 2.79
C ASP A 70 16.51 16.83 3.26
N ARG A 71 15.23 16.87 2.90
CA ARG A 71 14.29 17.91 3.34
C ARG A 71 14.11 17.91 4.85
N LEU A 72 14.03 16.73 5.45
CA LEU A 72 13.91 16.59 6.90
C LEU A 72 15.21 16.94 7.62
N ASN A 73 16.36 16.54 7.08
CA ASN A 73 17.68 16.92 7.58
C ASN A 73 17.88 18.44 7.53
N ALA A 74 17.47 19.10 6.45
CA ALA A 74 17.54 20.55 6.32
C ALA A 74 16.71 21.27 7.40
N HIS A 75 15.52 20.76 7.71
CA HIS A 75 14.69 21.32 8.79
C HIS A 75 15.33 21.18 10.19
N TRP A 76 16.08 20.10 10.44
CA TRP A 76 16.81 19.93 11.71
C TRP A 76 18.15 20.66 11.75
N GLY A 77 18.77 20.88 10.60
CA GLY A 77 20.05 21.57 10.45
C GLY A 77 19.94 23.10 10.49
N ASP A 78 18.73 23.65 10.38
CA ASP A 78 18.45 25.06 10.54
C ASP A 78 18.07 25.35 12.01
N PRO A 79 18.96 25.99 12.81
CA PRO A 79 18.60 26.48 14.12
C PRO A 79 17.79 27.76 13.91
N GLY A 80 16.46 27.65 13.92
CA GLY A 80 15.57 28.81 13.85
C GLY A 80 15.93 29.95 14.82
#